data_AF-A0A8J6IKY8-F1
#
_entry.id   AF-A0A8J6IKY8-F1
#
_cell.length_a   1.000
_cell.length_b   1.000
_cell.length_c   1.000
_cell.angle_alpha   90.00
_cell.angle_beta   90.00
_cell.angle_gamma   90.00
#
_symmetry.space_group_name_H-M   'P 1'
#
loop_
_entity.id
_entity.type
_entity.pdbx_description
1 polymer ?
#
loop_
_entity_poly.entity_id
_entity_poly.type
_entity_poly.pdbx_seq_one_letter_code
_entity_poly.pdbx_strand_id
1 'polypeptide(L)'
;MWSLNTPDIRVTTQIQGQGSIDPSGPQTVPWNSTVTFTAHPAAGWQLDSVTAGGQPVEVAQNSFSLPALRADVALNITFRPLPVQLQDPDTQVQLVCPPESLPAGADPAQIHLQVEPVDRQSDDWNTVHTALADRADQLVAFDIGLYLQDTKVQPGGKVQVSIPIPAGFDRSRLLIYRVEPTGDLVQYPVTVSGDLAQFETDHFSYYVLIQQAAQSPLPAESTLYFADAAGGRVLARAGSAQVQSGQPLPVGTAVQFTAVPASGYQFSRWQVDDHAVAAGADGTLTVTVTDGAQTVTAIFVPAPTGGSEEPTASTTVPAGSGAPGTAPVPTGDHTALPAAAALALVLGLVLGLALAAAVPGICRRRAGGPH
;
A
#
# COMPACT_ATOMS: atom_id res chain seq x y z
N MET A 1 -0.61 11.44 -84.83
CA MET A 1 -1.09 10.71 -83.64
C MET A 1 0.09 9.96 -83.08
N TRP A 2 0.75 10.48 -82.04
CA TRP A 2 1.71 9.69 -81.27
C TRP A 2 0.93 9.03 -80.14
N SER A 3 0.69 7.72 -80.22
CA SER A 3 0.23 6.98 -79.04
C SER A 3 1.41 6.87 -78.09
N LEU A 4 1.37 7.56 -76.95
CA LEU A 4 2.26 7.23 -75.85
C LEU A 4 1.93 5.79 -75.44
N ASN A 5 2.85 4.87 -75.71
CA ASN A 5 2.76 3.51 -75.18
C ASN A 5 3.10 3.60 -73.68
N THR A 6 2.12 3.89 -72.84
CA THR A 6 2.30 3.90 -71.40
C THR A 6 2.32 2.46 -70.89
N PRO A 7 3.36 2.02 -70.17
CA PRO A 7 3.41 0.66 -69.65
C PRO A 7 2.29 0.42 -68.65
N ASP A 8 1.71 -0.77 -68.68
CA ASP A 8 0.83 -1.23 -67.62
C ASP A 8 1.63 -1.38 -66.32
N ILE A 9 1.02 -0.99 -65.21
CA ILE A 9 1.58 -1.10 -63.88
C ILE A 9 1.08 -2.38 -63.22
N ARG A 10 2.01 -3.16 -62.67
CA ARG A 10 1.69 -4.36 -61.92
C ARG A 10 1.62 -4.06 -60.43
N VAL A 11 0.53 -4.46 -59.79
CA VAL A 11 0.39 -4.46 -58.34
C VAL A 11 0.36 -5.90 -57.85
N THR A 12 1.32 -6.29 -57.01
CA THR A 12 1.35 -7.61 -56.38
C THR A 12 0.96 -7.49 -54.92
N THR A 13 0.36 -8.55 -54.37
CA THR A 13 -0.10 -8.58 -52.97
C THR A 13 0.54 -9.75 -52.24
N GLN A 14 1.10 -9.49 -51.08
CA GLN A 14 1.53 -10.50 -50.11
C GLN A 14 0.73 -10.30 -48.83
N ILE A 15 0.10 -11.38 -48.36
CA ILE A 15 -0.72 -11.39 -47.14
C ILE A 15 0.02 -12.17 -46.05
N GLN A 16 0.07 -11.61 -44.85
CA GLN A 16 0.53 -12.25 -43.63
C GLN A 16 -0.62 -12.28 -42.61
N GLY A 17 -0.78 -13.39 -41.87
CA GLY A 17 -1.91 -13.60 -40.97
C GLY A 17 -3.15 -14.16 -41.70
N GLN A 18 -4.31 -14.08 -41.04
CA GLN A 18 -5.57 -14.60 -41.60
C GLN A 18 -6.52 -13.49 -42.06
N GLY A 19 -6.77 -13.49 -43.37
CA GLY A 19 -7.67 -12.57 -44.04
C GLY A 19 -7.52 -12.67 -45.55
N SER A 20 -8.29 -11.88 -46.28
CA SER A 20 -8.21 -11.76 -47.73
C SER A 20 -8.25 -10.29 -48.16
N ILE A 21 -8.03 -10.05 -49.44
CA ILE A 21 -8.12 -8.72 -50.05
C ILE A 21 -8.88 -8.80 -51.36
N ASP A 22 -9.69 -7.77 -51.65
CA ASP A 22 -10.41 -7.59 -52.90
C ASP A 22 -9.96 -6.27 -53.58
N PRO A 23 -9.56 -6.28 -54.86
CA PRO A 23 -9.41 -7.44 -55.72
C PRO A 23 -8.26 -8.36 -55.27
N SER A 24 -8.48 -9.66 -55.37
CA SER A 24 -7.48 -10.68 -55.00
C SER A 24 -6.48 -10.94 -56.12
N GLY A 25 -5.26 -11.34 -55.76
CA GLY A 25 -4.20 -11.67 -56.71
C GLY A 25 -3.55 -10.46 -57.41
N PRO A 26 -2.57 -10.69 -58.30
CA PRO A 26 -1.87 -9.61 -58.99
C PRO A 26 -2.80 -8.81 -59.89
N GLN A 27 -2.79 -7.49 -59.74
CA GLN A 27 -3.52 -6.56 -60.59
C GLN A 27 -2.61 -5.97 -61.67
N THR A 28 -3.17 -5.73 -62.86
CA THR A 28 -2.50 -5.00 -63.94
C THR A 28 -3.37 -3.81 -64.30
N VAL A 29 -2.86 -2.60 -64.09
CA VAL A 29 -3.64 -1.36 -64.22
C VAL A 29 -2.93 -0.34 -65.10
N PRO A 30 -3.66 0.54 -65.81
CA PRO A 30 -3.03 1.53 -66.67
C PRO A 30 -2.15 2.52 -65.90
N TRP A 31 -1.18 3.12 -66.58
CA TRP A 31 -0.37 4.20 -66.03
C TRP A 31 -1.24 5.37 -65.52
N ASN A 32 -0.87 5.91 -64.35
CA ASN A 32 -1.54 7.00 -63.64
C ASN A 32 -3.00 6.71 -63.26
N SER A 33 -3.41 5.44 -63.26
CA SER A 33 -4.69 5.01 -62.70
C SER A 33 -4.65 4.98 -61.17
N THR A 34 -5.84 4.90 -60.59
CA THR A 34 -6.03 4.63 -59.16
C THR A 34 -6.70 3.27 -59.01
N VAL A 35 -6.19 2.45 -58.11
CA VAL A 35 -6.81 1.18 -57.74
C VAL A 35 -7.16 1.22 -56.25
N THR A 36 -8.32 0.68 -55.92
CA THR A 36 -8.81 0.59 -54.54
C THR A 36 -8.83 -0.87 -54.14
N PHE A 37 -8.36 -1.15 -52.93
CA PHE A 37 -8.39 -2.45 -52.31
C PHE A 37 -9.23 -2.39 -51.04
N THR A 38 -9.88 -3.51 -50.72
CA THR A 38 -10.61 -3.72 -49.47
C THR A 38 -10.10 -4.98 -48.80
N ALA A 39 -9.62 -4.85 -47.57
CA ALA A 39 -9.19 -5.97 -46.75
C ALA A 39 -10.40 -6.60 -46.03
N HIS A 40 -10.45 -7.92 -46.03
CA HIS A 40 -11.45 -8.73 -45.33
C HIS A 40 -10.74 -9.58 -44.27
N PRO A 41 -10.56 -9.09 -43.04
CA PRO A 41 -10.00 -9.88 -41.95
C PRO A 41 -10.85 -11.13 -41.67
N ALA A 42 -10.21 -12.24 -41.31
CA ALA A 42 -10.91 -13.43 -40.84
C ALA A 42 -11.57 -13.18 -39.47
N ALA A 43 -12.51 -14.04 -39.05
CA ALA A 43 -13.11 -13.97 -37.73
C ALA A 43 -12.03 -14.04 -36.63
N GLY A 44 -12.05 -13.10 -35.68
CA GLY A 44 -11.03 -12.99 -34.62
C GLY A 44 -9.72 -12.33 -35.07
N TRP A 45 -9.66 -11.76 -36.27
CA TRP A 45 -8.49 -11.03 -36.77
C TRP A 45 -8.86 -9.60 -37.16
N GLN A 46 -7.88 -8.70 -37.14
CA GLN A 46 -8.02 -7.34 -37.64
C GLN A 46 -6.87 -7.00 -38.58
N LEU A 47 -7.11 -6.04 -39.47
CA LEU A 47 -6.05 -5.47 -40.29
C LEU A 47 -5.05 -4.75 -39.37
N ASP A 48 -3.78 -5.15 -39.46
CA ASP A 48 -2.70 -4.59 -38.66
C ASP A 48 -2.00 -3.45 -39.42
N SER A 49 -1.53 -3.75 -40.63
CA SER A 49 -0.77 -2.80 -41.43
C SER A 49 -0.88 -3.07 -42.92
N VAL A 50 -0.78 -2.00 -43.71
CA VAL A 50 -0.68 -2.04 -45.17
C VAL A 50 0.51 -1.19 -45.59
N THR A 51 1.41 -1.75 -46.40
CA THR A 51 2.49 -1.00 -47.02
C THR A 51 2.51 -1.20 -48.53
N ALA A 52 2.87 -0.15 -49.27
CA ALA A 52 3.02 -0.14 -50.72
C ALA A 52 4.46 0.25 -51.07
N GLY A 53 5.21 -0.65 -51.69
CA GLY A 53 6.64 -0.40 -51.99
C GLY A 53 7.47 -0.13 -50.73
N GLY A 54 7.06 -0.68 -49.58
CA GLY A 54 7.69 -0.46 -48.28
C GLY A 54 7.26 0.81 -47.53
N GLN A 55 6.36 1.63 -48.10
CA GLN A 55 5.82 2.82 -47.42
C GLN A 55 4.43 2.53 -46.82
N PRO A 56 4.12 3.01 -45.60
CA PRO A 56 2.79 2.88 -45.02
C PRO A 56 1.70 3.51 -45.90
N VAL A 57 0.55 2.84 -45.98
CA VAL A 57 -0.64 3.34 -46.69
C VAL A 57 -1.70 3.71 -45.66
N GLU A 58 -2.33 4.86 -45.85
CA GLU A 58 -3.51 5.27 -45.07
C GLU A 58 -4.69 4.36 -45.38
N VAL A 59 -5.27 3.76 -44.34
CA VAL A 59 -6.41 2.86 -44.46
C VAL A 59 -7.61 3.44 -43.75
N ALA A 60 -8.76 3.47 -44.43
CA ALA A 60 -10.03 3.88 -43.86
C ALA A 60 -11.05 2.75 -44.01
N GLN A 61 -11.63 2.29 -42.90
CA GLN A 61 -12.63 1.21 -42.88
C GLN A 61 -12.18 -0.05 -43.65
N ASN A 62 -10.93 -0.49 -43.42
CA ASN A 62 -10.28 -1.60 -44.13
C ASN A 62 -10.13 -1.40 -45.65
N SER A 63 -10.42 -0.22 -46.18
CA SER A 63 -10.22 0.12 -47.59
C SER A 63 -9.09 1.14 -47.76
N PHE A 64 -8.34 1.01 -48.84
CA PHE A 64 -7.27 1.92 -49.18
C PHE A 64 -7.12 2.04 -50.70
N SER A 65 -6.62 3.18 -51.16
CA SER A 65 -6.41 3.44 -52.59
C SER A 65 -4.96 3.77 -52.88
N LEU A 66 -4.46 3.29 -54.01
CA LEU A 66 -3.15 3.67 -54.54
C LEU A 66 -3.38 4.66 -55.69
N PRO A 67 -3.32 5.98 -55.43
CA PRO A 67 -3.56 6.96 -56.46
C PRO A 67 -2.37 7.10 -57.40
N ALA A 68 -2.65 7.44 -58.66
CA ALA A 68 -1.66 7.87 -59.65
C ALA A 68 -0.44 6.92 -59.75
N LEU A 69 -0.69 5.63 -59.98
CA LEU A 69 0.36 4.61 -60.08
C LEU A 69 1.30 4.86 -61.26
N ARG A 70 2.63 4.88 -61.03
CA ARG A 70 3.65 5.18 -62.06
C ARG A 70 4.75 4.13 -62.19
N ALA A 71 4.80 3.17 -61.28
CA ALA A 71 5.73 2.05 -61.28
C ALA A 71 5.07 0.87 -60.57
N ASP A 72 5.59 -0.34 -60.80
CA ASP A 72 5.11 -1.55 -60.13
C ASP A 72 5.18 -1.41 -58.60
N VAL A 73 4.16 -1.91 -57.93
CA VAL A 73 4.02 -1.80 -56.47
C VAL A 73 3.80 -3.17 -55.86
N ALA A 74 4.63 -3.50 -54.87
CA ALA A 74 4.38 -4.63 -53.99
C ALA A 74 3.61 -4.16 -52.75
N LEU A 75 2.43 -4.72 -52.53
CA LEU A 75 1.64 -4.55 -51.34
C LEU A 75 1.98 -5.63 -50.32
N ASN A 76 2.32 -5.22 -49.09
CA ASN A 76 2.35 -6.12 -47.95
C ASN A 76 1.20 -5.76 -47.02
N ILE A 77 0.32 -6.73 -46.80
CA ILE A 77 -0.83 -6.63 -45.92
C ILE A 77 -0.64 -7.61 -44.77
N THR A 78 -0.69 -7.09 -43.55
CA THR A 78 -0.57 -7.90 -42.34
C THR A 78 -1.89 -7.86 -41.57
N PHE A 79 -2.37 -9.02 -41.15
CA PHE A 79 -3.45 -9.16 -40.19
C PHE A 79 -2.88 -9.64 -38.86
N ARG A 80 -3.44 -9.15 -37.74
CA ARG A 80 -3.12 -9.62 -36.40
C ARG A 80 -4.35 -10.20 -35.71
N PRO A 81 -4.20 -11.24 -34.87
CA PRO A 81 -5.31 -11.76 -34.08
C PRO A 81 -5.78 -10.70 -33.07
N LEU A 82 -7.09 -10.69 -32.80
CA LEU A 82 -7.72 -9.86 -31.79
C LEU A 82 -7.67 -10.55 -30.42
N PRO A 83 -7.49 -9.81 -29.32
CA PRO A 83 -7.71 -10.35 -27.98
C PRO A 83 -9.12 -10.93 -27.85
N VAL A 84 -9.21 -12.11 -27.23
CA VAL A 84 -10.50 -12.73 -26.93
C VAL A 84 -11.10 -12.00 -25.73
N GLN A 85 -12.34 -11.54 -25.89
CA GLN A 85 -13.10 -10.90 -24.82
C GLN A 85 -14.21 -11.83 -24.39
N LEU A 86 -14.22 -12.21 -23.12
CA LEU A 86 -15.20 -13.10 -22.51
C LEU A 86 -15.89 -12.37 -21.37
N GLN A 87 -17.16 -12.71 -21.13
CA GLN A 87 -17.92 -12.21 -19.99
C GLN A 87 -18.74 -13.36 -19.40
N ASP A 88 -18.66 -13.49 -18.09
CA ASP A 88 -19.48 -14.42 -17.32
C ASP A 88 -20.91 -13.85 -17.22
N PRO A 89 -21.96 -14.61 -17.63
CA PRO A 89 -23.31 -14.09 -17.70
C PRO A 89 -23.92 -13.80 -16.33
N ASP A 90 -23.51 -14.50 -15.28
CA ASP A 90 -24.13 -14.43 -13.96
C ASP A 90 -23.48 -13.34 -13.09
N THR A 91 -22.15 -13.32 -13.05
CA THR A 91 -21.38 -12.37 -12.24
C THR A 91 -20.99 -11.10 -12.99
N GLN A 92 -21.18 -11.08 -14.31
CA GLN A 92 -20.78 -9.99 -15.21
C GLN A 92 -19.26 -9.70 -15.21
N VAL A 93 -18.44 -10.58 -14.63
CA VAL A 93 -16.98 -10.49 -14.68
C VAL A 93 -16.50 -10.64 -16.12
N GLN A 94 -15.57 -9.77 -16.52
CA GLN A 94 -15.02 -9.75 -17.87
C GLN A 94 -13.57 -10.21 -17.85
N LEU A 95 -13.18 -10.91 -18.91
CA LEU A 95 -11.81 -11.34 -19.15
C LEU A 95 -11.38 -10.92 -20.56
N VAL A 96 -10.26 -10.21 -20.64
CA VAL A 96 -9.57 -9.95 -21.90
C VAL A 96 -8.33 -10.84 -21.94
N CYS A 97 -8.32 -11.78 -22.87
CA CYS A 97 -7.23 -12.72 -23.10
C CYS A 97 -6.50 -12.35 -24.41
N PRO A 98 -5.30 -11.76 -24.33
CA PRO A 98 -4.47 -11.54 -25.51
C PRO A 98 -4.18 -12.87 -26.24
N PRO A 99 -4.02 -12.86 -27.57
CA PRO A 99 -3.80 -14.09 -28.35
C PRO A 99 -2.59 -14.92 -27.89
N GLU A 100 -1.52 -14.25 -27.43
CA GLU A 100 -0.32 -14.86 -26.86
C GLU A 100 -0.54 -15.51 -25.49
N SER A 101 -1.62 -15.15 -24.81
CA SER A 101 -1.98 -15.66 -23.48
C SER A 101 -3.03 -16.75 -23.54
N LEU A 102 -3.47 -17.14 -24.75
CA LEU A 102 -4.35 -18.28 -24.93
C LEU A 102 -3.65 -19.57 -24.49
N PRO A 103 -4.39 -20.53 -23.88
CA PRO A 103 -3.85 -21.85 -23.59
C PRO A 103 -3.33 -22.52 -24.88
N ALA A 104 -2.23 -23.27 -24.77
CA ALA A 104 -1.58 -23.87 -25.93
C ALA A 104 -2.55 -24.80 -26.70
N GLY A 105 -2.75 -24.53 -27.98
CA GLY A 105 -3.64 -25.30 -28.85
C GLY A 105 -5.13 -25.05 -28.64
N ALA A 106 -5.52 -24.09 -27.80
CA ALA A 106 -6.93 -23.72 -27.61
C ALA A 106 -7.48 -22.98 -28.83
N ASP A 107 -8.66 -23.39 -29.29
CA ASP A 107 -9.48 -22.62 -30.22
C ASP A 107 -10.24 -21.54 -29.42
N PRO A 108 -10.08 -20.24 -29.76
CA PRO A 108 -10.84 -19.15 -29.15
C PRO A 108 -12.37 -19.36 -29.13
N ALA A 109 -12.92 -20.11 -30.09
CA ALA A 109 -14.36 -20.37 -30.14
C ALA A 109 -14.83 -21.44 -29.14
N GLN A 110 -13.90 -22.20 -28.54
CA GLN A 110 -14.20 -23.29 -27.60
C GLN A 110 -13.90 -22.94 -26.15
N ILE A 111 -13.27 -21.80 -25.90
CA ILE A 111 -13.01 -21.32 -24.54
C ILE A 111 -14.20 -20.53 -24.02
N HIS A 112 -14.52 -20.72 -22.75
CA HIS A 112 -15.51 -19.90 -22.06
C HIS A 112 -15.02 -19.54 -20.66
N LEU A 113 -15.45 -18.36 -20.20
CA LEU A 113 -15.22 -17.88 -18.85
C LEU A 113 -16.36 -18.41 -17.97
N GLN A 114 -16.01 -18.95 -16.81
CA GLN A 114 -16.95 -19.29 -15.75
C GLN A 114 -16.44 -18.68 -14.46
N VAL A 115 -17.32 -17.95 -13.77
CA VAL A 115 -17.00 -17.31 -12.51
C VAL A 115 -18.09 -17.62 -11.49
N GLU A 116 -17.68 -18.17 -10.36
CA GLU A 116 -18.60 -18.56 -9.29
C GLU A 116 -18.30 -17.77 -8.02
N PRO A 117 -19.30 -17.11 -7.40
CA PRO A 117 -19.15 -16.53 -6.07
C PRO A 117 -18.84 -17.64 -5.07
N VAL A 118 -17.84 -17.44 -4.21
CA VAL A 118 -17.52 -18.41 -3.16
C VAL A 118 -18.64 -18.44 -2.12
N ASP A 119 -19.18 -19.63 -1.84
CA ASP A 119 -20.20 -19.82 -0.81
C ASP A 119 -19.64 -19.45 0.57
N ARG A 120 -20.33 -18.54 1.27
CA ARG A 120 -19.96 -18.04 2.60
C ARG A 120 -20.00 -19.10 3.70
N GLN A 121 -20.55 -20.28 3.41
CA GLN A 121 -20.59 -21.41 4.35
C GLN A 121 -19.50 -22.44 4.07
N SER A 122 -18.70 -22.27 3.02
CA SER A 122 -17.65 -23.23 2.63
C SER A 122 -16.37 -23.09 3.46
N ASP A 123 -15.57 -24.15 3.50
CA ASP A 123 -14.22 -24.12 4.10
C ASP A 123 -13.29 -23.15 3.36
N ASP A 124 -13.48 -23.00 2.04
CA ASP A 124 -12.76 -22.02 1.21
C ASP A 124 -13.04 -20.59 1.69
N TRP A 125 -14.30 -20.28 2.01
CA TRP A 125 -14.66 -18.98 2.58
C TRP A 125 -14.04 -18.76 3.96
N ASN A 126 -14.02 -19.77 4.83
CA ASN A 126 -13.40 -19.63 6.15
C ASN A 126 -11.92 -19.27 6.04
N THR A 127 -11.22 -19.86 5.06
CA THR A 127 -9.82 -19.55 4.75
C THR A 127 -9.66 -18.09 4.31
N VAL A 128 -10.46 -17.66 3.33
CA VAL A 128 -10.48 -16.27 2.83
C VAL A 128 -10.79 -15.27 3.95
N HIS A 129 -11.84 -15.54 4.72
CA HIS A 129 -12.33 -14.65 5.77
C HIS A 129 -11.30 -14.51 6.89
N THR A 130 -10.68 -15.61 7.32
CA THR A 130 -9.63 -15.60 8.35
C THR A 130 -8.41 -14.81 7.91
N ALA A 131 -7.97 -14.97 6.66
CA ALA A 131 -6.80 -14.26 6.13
C ALA A 131 -7.02 -12.73 6.01
N LEU A 132 -8.27 -12.29 5.84
CA LEU A 132 -8.63 -10.89 5.56
C LEU A 132 -9.41 -10.19 6.68
N ALA A 133 -9.67 -10.85 7.82
CA ALA A 133 -10.55 -10.36 8.89
C ALA A 133 -10.22 -8.93 9.39
N ASP A 134 -8.93 -8.63 9.61
CA ASP A 134 -8.50 -7.31 10.10
C ASP A 134 -8.19 -6.30 8.96
N ARG A 135 -8.34 -6.73 7.70
CA ARG A 135 -7.89 -5.99 6.51
C ARG A 135 -9.02 -5.47 5.65
N ALA A 136 -10.26 -5.96 5.82
CA ALA A 136 -11.37 -5.66 4.92
C ALA A 136 -12.64 -5.23 5.69
N ASP A 137 -13.20 -4.07 5.35
CA ASP A 137 -14.55 -3.68 5.82
C ASP A 137 -15.63 -4.47 5.08
N GLN A 138 -15.39 -4.70 3.79
CA GLN A 138 -16.29 -5.42 2.88
C GLN A 138 -15.45 -6.28 1.95
N LEU A 139 -15.97 -7.45 1.58
CA LEU A 139 -15.30 -8.35 0.65
C LEU A 139 -16.29 -9.18 -0.17
N VAL A 140 -15.88 -9.52 -1.38
CA VAL A 140 -16.50 -10.52 -2.24
C VAL A 140 -15.42 -11.43 -2.81
N ALA A 141 -15.69 -12.73 -2.86
CA ALA A 141 -14.75 -13.75 -3.32
C ALA A 141 -15.34 -14.51 -4.50
N PHE A 142 -14.51 -14.81 -5.49
CA PHE A 142 -14.89 -15.49 -6.72
C PHE A 142 -13.88 -16.59 -7.04
N ASP A 143 -14.36 -17.77 -7.45
CA ASP A 143 -13.55 -18.70 -8.24
C ASP A 143 -13.63 -18.29 -9.71
N ILE A 144 -12.51 -17.86 -10.27
CA ILE A 144 -12.42 -17.41 -11.67
C ILE A 144 -11.69 -18.47 -12.47
N GLY A 145 -12.34 -19.03 -13.49
CA GLY A 145 -11.78 -20.07 -14.35
C GLY A 145 -12.04 -19.85 -15.83
N LEU A 146 -11.03 -20.16 -16.64
CA LEU A 146 -11.21 -20.36 -18.09
C LEU A 146 -11.37 -21.85 -18.35
N TYR A 147 -12.36 -22.24 -19.16
CA TYR A 147 -12.68 -23.63 -19.44
C TYR A 147 -12.57 -23.92 -20.93
N LEU A 148 -11.93 -25.03 -21.25
CA LEU A 148 -11.87 -25.62 -22.60
C LEU A 148 -12.52 -27.00 -22.53
N GLN A 149 -13.65 -27.18 -23.20
CA GLN A 149 -14.39 -28.46 -23.22
C GLN A 149 -14.59 -29.00 -21.78
N ASP A 150 -15.12 -28.15 -20.89
CA ASP A 150 -15.39 -28.43 -19.47
C ASP A 150 -14.16 -28.67 -18.57
N THR A 151 -12.95 -28.54 -19.11
CA THR A 151 -11.71 -28.61 -18.33
C THR A 151 -11.22 -27.21 -17.98
N LYS A 152 -11.04 -26.92 -16.69
CA LYS A 152 -10.41 -25.68 -16.24
C LYS A 152 -8.95 -25.64 -16.70
N VAL A 153 -8.58 -24.59 -17.43
CA VAL A 153 -7.25 -24.40 -18.02
C VAL A 153 -6.62 -23.10 -17.54
N GLN A 154 -5.30 -23.11 -17.36
CA GLN A 154 -4.52 -21.92 -17.04
C GLN A 154 -4.21 -21.13 -18.33
N PRO A 155 -4.07 -19.79 -18.27
CA PRO A 155 -3.69 -19.03 -19.44
C PRO A 155 -2.21 -19.29 -19.79
N GLY A 156 -1.85 -19.12 -21.06
CA GLY A 156 -0.46 -19.21 -21.53
C GLY A 156 0.40 -17.99 -21.17
N GLY A 157 -0.23 -16.94 -20.65
CA GLY A 157 0.39 -15.66 -20.33
C GLY A 157 -0.53 -14.78 -19.49
N LYS A 158 -0.27 -13.47 -19.49
CA LYS A 158 -1.06 -12.51 -18.71
C LYS A 158 -2.39 -12.19 -19.36
N VAL A 159 -3.45 -12.28 -18.56
CA VAL A 159 -4.81 -11.88 -18.91
C VAL A 159 -5.25 -10.72 -18.03
N GLN A 160 -6.15 -9.89 -18.54
CA GLN A 160 -6.78 -8.82 -17.76
C GLN A 160 -8.16 -9.27 -17.32
N VAL A 161 -8.41 -9.25 -16.01
CA VAL A 161 -9.70 -9.54 -15.40
C VAL A 161 -10.33 -8.22 -14.94
N SER A 162 -11.62 -8.03 -15.21
CA SER A 162 -12.40 -6.89 -14.76
C SER A 162 -13.61 -7.34 -13.96
N ILE A 163 -13.63 -7.04 -12.66
CA ILE A 163 -14.69 -7.41 -11.73
C ILE A 163 -15.62 -6.20 -11.53
N PRO A 164 -16.94 -6.35 -11.71
CA PRO A 164 -17.91 -5.31 -11.33
C PRO A 164 -17.79 -4.95 -9.85
N ILE A 165 -17.64 -3.66 -9.56
CA ILE A 165 -17.50 -3.18 -8.19
C ILE A 165 -18.87 -3.27 -7.50
N PRO A 166 -19.02 -4.05 -6.40
CA PRO A 166 -20.29 -4.17 -5.71
C PRO A 166 -20.78 -2.82 -5.17
N ALA A 167 -22.10 -2.63 -5.15
CA ALA A 167 -22.69 -1.41 -4.61
C ALA A 167 -22.30 -1.19 -3.14
N GLY A 168 -21.87 0.03 -2.80
CA GLY A 168 -21.46 0.40 -1.45
C GLY A 168 -19.96 0.29 -1.18
N PHE A 169 -19.18 -0.32 -2.08
CA PHE A 169 -17.72 -0.33 -1.96
C PHE A 169 -17.14 1.05 -2.24
N ASP A 170 -16.19 1.48 -1.40
CA ASP A 170 -15.36 2.66 -1.64
C ASP A 170 -14.31 2.36 -2.71
N ARG A 171 -14.50 2.95 -3.90
CA ARG A 171 -13.64 2.77 -5.07
C ARG A 171 -12.18 3.18 -4.84
N SER A 172 -11.90 4.03 -3.85
CA SER A 172 -10.53 4.50 -3.55
C SER A 172 -9.74 3.53 -2.67
N ARG A 173 -10.42 2.54 -2.07
CA ARG A 173 -9.86 1.59 -1.10
C ARG A 173 -9.94 0.14 -1.57
N LEU A 174 -10.06 -0.05 -2.88
CA LEU A 174 -10.15 -1.39 -3.46
C LEU A 174 -8.77 -2.04 -3.47
N LEU A 175 -8.74 -3.32 -3.08
CA LEU A 175 -7.60 -4.20 -3.26
C LEU A 175 -8.10 -5.55 -3.78
N ILE A 176 -7.26 -6.22 -4.58
CA ILE A 176 -7.53 -7.57 -5.06
C ILE A 176 -6.45 -8.49 -4.52
N TYR A 177 -6.87 -9.62 -3.96
CA TYR A 177 -5.98 -10.68 -3.52
C TYR A 177 -6.33 -11.98 -4.23
N ARG A 178 -5.32 -12.75 -4.64
CA ARG A 178 -5.47 -14.19 -4.85
C ARG A 178 -5.24 -14.90 -3.53
N VAL A 179 -6.08 -15.87 -3.23
CA VAL A 179 -5.97 -16.68 -2.01
C VAL A 179 -5.49 -18.07 -2.39
N GLU A 180 -4.36 -18.47 -1.84
CA GLU A 180 -3.87 -19.85 -1.97
C GLU A 180 -4.64 -20.77 -1.02
N PRO A 181 -4.74 -22.08 -1.31
CA PRO A 181 -5.37 -23.06 -0.40
C PRO A 181 -4.76 -23.08 1.01
N THR A 182 -3.52 -22.62 1.16
CA THR A 182 -2.83 -22.48 2.46
C THR A 182 -3.27 -21.27 3.27
N GLY A 183 -4.06 -20.36 2.67
CA GLY A 183 -4.43 -19.07 3.24
C GLY A 183 -3.43 -17.94 2.94
N ASP A 184 -2.36 -18.23 2.21
CA ASP A 184 -1.42 -17.20 1.78
C ASP A 184 -2.09 -16.25 0.77
N LEU A 185 -1.82 -14.95 0.92
CA LEU A 185 -2.41 -13.90 0.11
C LEU A 185 -1.38 -13.33 -0.86
N VAL A 186 -1.73 -13.27 -2.13
CA VAL A 186 -0.96 -12.56 -3.16
C VAL A 186 -1.74 -11.33 -3.61
N GLN A 187 -1.18 -10.14 -3.38
CA GLN A 187 -1.84 -8.89 -3.74
C GLN A 187 -1.64 -8.55 -5.22
N TYR A 188 -2.69 -8.05 -5.85
CA TYR A 188 -2.68 -7.55 -7.22
C TYR A 188 -2.97 -6.05 -7.25
N PRO A 189 -2.23 -5.26 -8.05
CA PRO A 189 -2.56 -3.86 -8.27
C PRO A 189 -3.90 -3.77 -8.99
N VAL A 190 -4.80 -2.94 -8.46
CA VAL A 190 -6.12 -2.70 -9.06
C VAL A 190 -6.17 -1.34 -9.74
N THR A 191 -6.72 -1.31 -10.94
CA THR A 191 -7.06 -0.08 -11.66
C THR A 191 -8.57 0.01 -11.77
N VAL A 192 -9.15 1.14 -11.40
CA VAL A 192 -10.60 1.36 -11.53
C VAL A 192 -10.88 2.05 -12.85
N SER A 193 -11.72 1.44 -13.68
CA SER A 193 -12.19 1.99 -14.95
C SER A 193 -13.72 1.96 -14.98
N GLY A 194 -14.35 3.12 -14.83
CA GLY A 194 -15.81 3.21 -14.64
C GLY A 194 -16.27 2.46 -13.40
N ASP A 195 -17.09 1.43 -13.59
CA ASP A 195 -17.64 0.57 -12.52
C ASP A 195 -16.91 -0.77 -12.38
N LEU A 196 -15.76 -0.92 -13.04
CA LEU A 196 -14.97 -2.15 -13.04
C LEU A 196 -13.65 -1.97 -12.29
N ALA A 197 -13.33 -2.96 -11.44
CA ALA A 197 -12.03 -3.14 -10.82
C ALA A 197 -11.19 -4.08 -11.70
N GLN A 198 -10.10 -3.58 -12.27
CA GLN A 198 -9.27 -4.28 -13.25
C GLN A 198 -7.93 -4.69 -12.66
N PHE A 199 -7.49 -5.90 -12.96
CA PHE A 199 -6.16 -6.39 -12.60
C PHE A 199 -5.63 -7.37 -13.66
N GLU A 200 -4.32 -7.57 -13.68
CA GLU A 200 -3.68 -8.56 -14.55
C GLU A 200 -3.27 -9.79 -13.75
N THR A 201 -3.45 -10.98 -14.31
CA THR A 201 -2.97 -12.23 -13.72
C THR A 201 -2.55 -13.22 -14.78
N ASP A 202 -1.72 -14.19 -14.42
CA ASP A 202 -1.31 -15.35 -15.22
C ASP A 202 -1.83 -16.67 -14.62
N HIS A 203 -2.75 -16.58 -13.65
CA HIS A 203 -3.27 -17.74 -12.94
C HIS A 203 -4.75 -17.62 -12.63
N PHE A 204 -5.54 -18.63 -12.95
CA PHE A 204 -6.94 -18.76 -12.55
C PHE A 204 -7.04 -19.51 -11.22
N SER A 205 -7.72 -18.89 -10.25
CA SER A 205 -7.87 -19.36 -8.86
C SER A 205 -8.97 -18.54 -8.16
N TYR A 206 -9.04 -18.65 -6.84
CA TYR A 206 -9.84 -17.80 -5.98
C TYR A 206 -9.26 -16.38 -5.89
N TYR A 207 -10.08 -15.41 -6.29
CA TYR A 207 -9.80 -13.99 -6.18
C TYR A 207 -10.79 -13.32 -5.25
N VAL A 208 -10.29 -12.36 -4.48
CA VAL A 208 -11.08 -11.64 -3.49
C VAL A 208 -10.90 -10.15 -3.75
N LEU A 209 -12.00 -9.48 -4.05
CA LEU A 209 -12.07 -8.02 -4.10
C LEU A 209 -12.51 -7.54 -2.72
N ILE A 210 -11.69 -6.68 -2.11
CA ILE A 210 -11.99 -6.09 -0.81
C ILE A 210 -12.12 -4.57 -0.91
N GLN A 211 -12.92 -4.00 -0.01
CA GLN A 211 -12.70 -2.64 0.48
C GLN A 211 -11.77 -2.75 1.68
N GLN A 212 -10.53 -2.30 1.53
CA GLN A 212 -9.54 -2.30 2.60
C GLN A 212 -10.09 -1.55 3.80
N ALA A 213 -10.03 -2.13 5.00
CA ALA A 213 -10.47 -1.50 6.25
C ALA A 213 -9.79 -0.14 6.42
N ALA A 214 -10.54 0.83 6.96
CA ALA A 214 -10.00 2.17 7.11
C ALA A 214 -8.86 2.03 8.10
N GLN A 215 -7.64 2.44 7.72
CA GLN A 215 -6.60 2.54 8.71
C GLN A 215 -7.15 3.47 9.79
N SER A 216 -7.39 2.94 11.00
CA SER A 216 -7.63 3.79 12.15
C SER A 216 -6.48 4.79 12.15
N PRO A 217 -6.75 6.11 12.13
CA PRO A 217 -5.67 7.07 12.18
C PRO A 217 -4.82 6.68 13.39
N LEU A 218 -3.51 6.47 13.17
CA LEU A 218 -2.54 6.35 14.25
C LEU A 218 -2.90 7.45 15.25
N PRO A 219 -3.21 7.13 16.51
CA PRO A 219 -3.62 8.16 17.44
C PRO A 219 -2.50 9.18 17.45
N ALA A 220 -2.83 10.44 17.16
CA ALA A 220 -1.85 11.51 17.13
C ALA A 220 -1.03 11.43 18.41
N GLU A 221 0.29 11.36 18.33
CA GLU A 221 1.13 11.35 19.53
C GLU A 221 1.47 12.80 19.87
N SER A 222 1.39 13.13 21.16
CA SER A 222 1.84 14.41 21.70
C SER A 222 2.76 14.15 22.91
N THR A 223 3.44 15.20 23.36
CA THR A 223 4.46 15.09 24.42
C THR A 223 4.03 15.85 25.66
N LEU A 224 4.14 15.19 26.81
CA LEU A 224 3.99 15.81 28.13
C LEU A 224 5.36 16.11 28.72
N TYR A 225 5.54 17.35 29.17
CA TYR A 225 6.73 17.80 29.89
C TYR A 225 6.40 18.01 31.36
N PHE A 226 7.26 17.48 32.23
CA PHE A 226 7.23 17.71 33.66
C PHE A 226 8.64 17.56 34.23
N ALA A 227 8.91 18.16 35.38
CA ALA A 227 10.20 18.09 36.03
C ALA A 227 10.05 18.10 37.55
N ASP A 228 11.07 17.61 38.23
CA ASP A 228 11.22 17.81 39.68
C ASP A 228 11.38 19.31 39.97
N ALA A 229 10.81 19.76 41.08
CA ALA A 229 10.84 21.16 41.49
C ALA A 229 11.65 21.34 42.79
N ALA A 230 12.11 22.56 43.07
CA ALA A 230 12.77 22.88 44.32
C ALA A 230 11.79 22.67 45.50
N GLY A 231 11.88 21.53 46.17
CA GLY A 231 10.98 21.14 47.26
C GLY A 231 10.22 19.82 47.07
N GLY A 232 10.38 19.11 45.95
CA GLY A 232 9.77 17.79 45.77
C GLY A 232 9.99 17.17 44.39
N ARG A 233 9.50 15.93 44.22
CA ARG A 233 9.55 15.18 42.95
C ARG A 233 8.18 15.04 42.31
N VAL A 234 8.16 14.88 40.99
CA VAL A 234 6.93 14.61 40.22
C VAL A 234 7.02 13.21 39.60
N LEU A 235 6.07 12.35 39.98
CA LEU A 235 5.92 11.02 39.39
C LEU A 235 4.75 11.03 38.41
N ALA A 236 4.90 10.40 37.25
CA ALA A 236 3.85 10.28 36.24
C ALA A 236 3.61 8.80 35.89
N ARG A 237 2.34 8.41 35.79
CA ARG A 237 1.92 7.06 35.39
C ARG A 237 0.75 7.09 34.41
N ALA A 238 0.83 6.29 33.35
CA ALA A 238 -0.29 6.00 32.45
C ALA A 238 -0.76 4.56 32.73
N GLY A 239 -1.88 4.42 33.43
CA GLY A 239 -2.30 3.12 33.98
C GLY A 239 -1.26 2.59 34.99
N SER A 240 -0.65 1.44 34.70
CA SER A 240 0.38 0.83 35.55
C SER A 240 1.82 1.25 35.20
N ALA A 241 2.05 1.80 34.01
CA ALA A 241 3.38 2.13 33.50
C ALA A 241 3.86 3.50 33.99
N GLN A 242 5.14 3.62 34.32
CA GLN A 242 5.76 4.92 34.57
C GLN A 242 6.00 5.65 33.24
N VAL A 243 5.71 6.93 33.22
CA VAL A 243 5.93 7.83 32.07
C VAL A 243 7.15 8.68 32.34
N GLN A 244 7.99 8.89 31.32
CA GLN A 244 9.10 9.83 31.39
C GLN A 244 8.72 11.18 30.78
N SER A 245 9.25 12.26 31.32
CA SER A 245 9.10 13.59 30.73
C SER A 245 9.69 13.62 29.33
N GLY A 246 8.95 14.16 28.36
CA GLY A 246 9.37 14.15 26.96
C GLY A 246 9.04 12.86 26.20
N GLN A 247 8.43 11.85 26.84
CA GLN A 247 8.01 10.63 26.16
C GLN A 247 6.77 10.91 25.26
N PRO A 248 6.79 10.53 23.97
CA PRO A 248 5.60 10.58 23.12
C PRO A 248 4.51 9.64 23.65
N LEU A 249 3.28 10.16 23.71
CA LEU A 249 2.09 9.41 24.14
C LEU A 249 0.92 9.69 23.20
N PRO A 250 0.03 8.70 22.95
CA PRO A 250 -1.20 8.93 22.20
C PRO A 250 -2.09 10.02 22.82
N VAL A 251 -2.61 10.93 22.01
CA VAL A 251 -3.62 11.93 22.40
C VAL A 251 -4.85 11.21 22.96
N GLY A 252 -5.39 11.74 24.06
CA GLY A 252 -6.45 11.10 24.82
C GLY A 252 -5.95 10.20 25.96
N THR A 253 -4.65 9.89 26.03
CA THR A 253 -4.08 9.13 27.15
C THR A 253 -4.23 9.91 28.45
N ALA A 254 -4.82 9.29 29.47
CA ALA A 254 -4.90 9.85 30.81
C ALA A 254 -3.63 9.50 31.61
N VAL A 255 -2.88 10.53 32.02
CA VAL A 255 -1.67 10.41 32.83
C VAL A 255 -1.95 10.94 34.23
N GLN A 256 -1.73 10.09 35.23
CA GLN A 256 -1.80 10.47 36.64
C GLN A 256 -0.44 10.94 37.13
N PHE A 257 -0.43 12.14 37.69
CA PHE A 257 0.69 12.79 38.33
C PHE A 257 0.55 12.71 39.84
N THR A 258 1.67 12.50 40.53
CA THR A 258 1.76 12.48 42.00
C THR A 258 2.92 13.35 42.44
N ALA A 259 2.62 14.31 43.32
CA ALA A 259 3.63 15.18 43.91
C ALA A 259 4.18 14.52 45.18
N VAL A 260 5.51 14.41 45.27
CA VAL A 260 6.20 13.85 46.44
C VAL A 260 7.03 14.95 47.09
N PRO A 261 6.54 15.61 48.15
CA PRO A 261 7.27 16.67 48.84
C PRO A 261 8.58 16.15 49.45
N ALA A 262 9.63 16.96 49.36
CA ALA A 262 10.88 16.73 50.07
C ALA A 262 10.74 17.10 51.55
N SER A 263 11.68 16.63 52.39
CA SER A 263 11.70 16.97 53.81
C SER A 263 11.71 18.48 54.03
N GLY A 264 10.82 18.98 54.91
CA GLY A 264 10.64 20.40 55.16
C GLY A 264 9.75 21.14 54.16
N TYR A 265 9.15 20.45 53.19
CA TYR A 265 8.21 21.00 52.21
C TYR A 265 6.86 20.28 52.26
N GLN A 266 5.82 20.98 51.83
CA GLN A 266 4.49 20.42 51.58
C GLN A 266 4.04 20.78 50.16
N PHE A 267 3.26 19.89 49.55
CA PHE A 267 2.64 20.16 48.25
C PHE A 267 1.64 21.31 48.38
N SER A 268 1.70 22.27 47.46
CA SER A 268 0.80 23.43 47.44
C SER A 268 -0.26 23.31 46.34
N ARG A 269 0.14 23.19 45.07
CA ARG A 269 -0.79 23.11 43.93
C ARG A 269 -0.12 22.57 42.67
N TRP A 270 -0.95 22.20 41.69
CA TRP A 270 -0.52 21.91 40.33
C TRP A 270 -0.71 23.11 39.40
N GLN A 271 0.11 23.17 38.36
CA GLN A 271 -0.11 24.00 37.19
C GLN A 271 0.00 23.16 35.91
N VAL A 272 -0.87 23.41 34.94
CA VAL A 272 -0.79 22.88 33.57
C VAL A 272 -0.72 24.06 32.63
N ASP A 273 0.32 24.12 31.80
CA ASP A 273 0.60 25.24 30.88
C ASP A 273 0.49 26.61 31.57
N ASP A 274 1.17 26.74 32.72
CA ASP A 274 1.19 27.90 33.62
C ASP A 274 -0.14 28.26 34.32
N HIS A 275 -1.23 27.53 34.05
CA HIS A 275 -2.53 27.74 34.68
C HIS A 275 -2.70 26.85 35.91
N ALA A 276 -3.15 27.42 37.03
CA ALA A 276 -3.36 26.67 38.27
C ALA A 276 -4.54 25.69 38.15
N VAL A 277 -4.31 24.44 38.56
CA VAL A 277 -5.31 23.37 38.54
C VAL A 277 -5.49 22.80 39.94
N ALA A 278 -6.74 22.51 40.32
CA ALA A 278 -7.06 21.89 41.60
C ALA A 278 -6.48 20.47 41.67
N ALA A 279 -5.87 20.12 42.79
CA ALA A 279 -5.39 18.76 43.04
C ALA A 279 -6.56 17.83 43.42
N GLY A 280 -6.46 16.57 43.00
CA GLY A 280 -7.29 15.48 43.49
C GLY A 280 -6.85 15.03 44.89
N ALA A 281 -7.49 13.96 45.39
CA ALA A 281 -7.11 13.34 46.65
C ALA A 281 -5.61 13.03 46.71
N ASP A 282 -5.02 13.18 47.90
CA ASP A 282 -3.62 12.87 48.19
C ASP A 282 -2.57 13.58 47.30
N GLY A 283 -2.91 14.77 46.77
CA GLY A 283 -1.98 15.58 45.97
C GLY A 283 -1.77 15.08 44.54
N THR A 284 -2.71 14.27 44.03
CA THR A 284 -2.66 13.74 42.66
C THR A 284 -3.30 14.69 41.64
N LEU A 285 -2.95 14.54 40.36
CA LEU A 285 -3.60 15.22 39.23
C LEU A 285 -3.70 14.25 38.05
N THR A 286 -4.83 14.22 37.36
CA THR A 286 -4.95 13.49 36.08
C THR A 286 -4.98 14.50 34.95
N VAL A 287 -4.08 14.35 33.98
CA VAL A 287 -4.04 15.14 32.75
C VAL A 287 -4.28 14.23 31.56
N THR A 288 -5.20 14.61 30.68
CA THR A 288 -5.39 13.94 29.38
C THR A 288 -4.47 14.61 28.37
N VAL A 289 -3.64 13.81 27.68
CA VAL A 289 -2.77 14.30 26.59
C VAL A 289 -3.65 14.92 25.51
N THR A 290 -3.44 16.21 25.21
CA THR A 290 -4.11 16.90 24.10
C THR A 290 -3.15 17.11 22.92
N ASP A 291 -3.71 17.55 21.80
CA ASP A 291 -2.91 18.01 20.66
C ASP A 291 -2.11 19.27 21.06
N GLY A 292 -0.80 19.25 20.82
CA GLY A 292 0.16 20.25 21.32
C GLY A 292 0.88 19.83 22.61
N ALA A 293 2.13 20.27 22.75
CA ALA A 293 2.94 19.97 23.92
C ALA A 293 2.37 20.65 25.18
N GLN A 294 2.25 19.90 26.26
CA GLN A 294 1.71 20.36 27.54
C GLN A 294 2.78 20.28 28.63
N THR A 295 2.81 21.26 29.53
CA THR A 295 3.74 21.30 30.67
C THR A 295 3.00 21.17 31.99
N VAL A 296 3.36 20.19 32.81
CA VAL A 296 2.79 19.95 34.15
C VAL A 296 3.83 20.27 35.22
N THR A 297 3.47 21.18 36.13
CA THR A 297 4.35 21.68 37.19
C THR A 297 3.73 21.47 38.57
N ALA A 298 4.46 20.85 39.49
CA ALA A 298 4.09 20.81 40.92
C ALA A 298 4.74 21.98 41.66
N ILE A 299 3.95 22.69 42.46
CA ILE A 299 4.44 23.77 43.33
C ILE A 299 4.48 23.26 44.77
N PHE A 300 5.66 23.38 45.40
CA PHE A 300 5.90 23.03 46.79
C PHE A 300 6.22 24.29 47.60
N VAL A 301 5.81 24.32 48.87
CA VAL A 301 6.12 25.41 49.80
C VAL A 301 6.73 24.82 51.08
N PRO A 302 7.55 25.57 51.83
CA PRO A 302 8.06 25.11 53.12
C PRO A 302 6.92 24.70 54.05
N ALA A 303 7.06 23.55 54.71
CA ALA A 303 6.11 23.11 55.71
C ALA A 303 6.16 24.07 56.92
N PRO A 304 5.01 24.40 57.55
CA PRO A 304 5.01 25.23 58.73
C PRO A 304 5.85 24.56 59.82
N THR A 305 6.93 25.21 60.21
CA THR A 305 7.79 24.75 61.30
C THR A 305 7.04 25.01 62.59
N GLY A 306 6.56 23.94 63.25
CA GLY A 306 5.88 24.06 64.53
C GLY A 306 6.79 24.74 65.54
N GLY A 307 6.39 25.91 66.04
CA GLY A 307 6.99 26.50 67.24
C GLY A 307 6.70 25.57 68.42
N SER A 308 7.76 25.07 69.06
CA SER A 308 7.64 24.32 70.31
C SER A 308 7.26 25.29 71.43
N GLU A 309 6.10 25.12 72.05
CA GLU A 309 5.94 25.51 73.45
C GLU A 309 6.83 24.58 74.28
N GLU A 310 7.76 25.19 75.01
CA GLU A 310 8.74 24.57 75.90
C GLU A 310 8.04 23.92 77.10
N PRO A 311 8.24 22.60 77.38
CA PRO A 311 7.88 22.04 78.67
C PRO A 311 9.01 22.31 79.68
N THR A 312 8.72 23.05 80.75
CA THR A 312 9.64 23.25 81.88
C THR A 312 9.95 21.91 82.56
N ALA A 313 11.20 21.45 82.48
CA ALA A 313 11.67 20.27 83.22
C ALA A 313 12.33 20.68 84.54
N SER A 314 11.71 20.32 85.66
CA SER A 314 12.30 20.37 87.01
C SER A 314 13.43 19.34 87.13
N THR A 315 14.55 19.77 87.69
CA THR A 315 15.76 18.98 87.88
C THR A 315 15.75 18.31 89.26
N THR A 316 15.93 16.99 89.33
CA THR A 316 16.66 16.34 90.45
C THR A 316 17.11 14.92 90.06
N VAL A 317 18.41 14.69 90.19
CA VAL A 317 19.17 13.40 90.17
C VAL A 317 20.15 13.56 91.36
N PRO A 318 20.65 12.54 92.11
CA PRO A 318 21.17 11.30 91.51
C PRO A 318 21.33 9.99 92.34
N ALA A 319 21.78 8.96 91.59
CA ALA A 319 22.81 7.94 91.90
C ALA A 319 22.43 6.58 92.55
N GLY A 320 22.85 5.50 91.87
CA GLY A 320 23.57 4.39 92.54
C GLY A 320 23.26 2.92 92.14
N SER A 321 24.19 2.31 91.38
CA SER A 321 24.75 0.94 91.54
C SER A 321 24.04 -0.32 90.97
N GLY A 322 24.82 -1.13 90.22
CA GLY A 322 24.67 -2.61 90.11
C GLY A 322 24.90 -3.26 88.72
N ALA A 323 26.07 -3.87 88.50
CA ALA A 323 26.39 -4.83 87.40
C ALA A 323 26.34 -6.30 87.94
N PRO A 324 26.72 -7.42 87.23
CA PRO A 324 27.14 -7.65 85.83
C PRO A 324 26.61 -8.97 85.15
N GLY A 325 27.03 -9.22 83.89
CA GLY A 325 27.13 -10.55 83.22
C GLY A 325 26.34 -10.66 81.90
N THR A 326 26.80 -11.21 80.75
CA THR A 326 28.02 -11.92 80.34
C THR A 326 28.02 -11.93 78.78
N ALA A 327 29.18 -11.86 78.11
CA ALA A 327 29.36 -11.98 76.66
C ALA A 327 29.41 -13.49 76.22
N PRO A 328 29.40 -13.89 74.92
CA PRO A 328 30.46 -13.53 73.94
C PRO A 328 30.03 -13.31 72.46
N VAL A 329 30.98 -12.76 71.70
CA VAL A 329 31.05 -12.58 70.23
C VAL A 329 31.80 -13.79 69.61
N PRO A 330 31.60 -14.15 68.33
CA PRO A 330 32.60 -13.83 67.28
C PRO A 330 31.95 -13.40 65.94
N THR A 331 32.43 -12.35 65.27
CA THR A 331 33.56 -12.27 64.30
C THR A 331 33.25 -12.90 62.93
N GLY A 332 33.36 -12.10 61.87
CA GLY A 332 33.34 -12.57 60.48
C GLY A 332 33.20 -11.42 59.48
N ASP A 333 34.30 -10.73 59.24
CA ASP A 333 34.47 -9.69 58.22
C ASP A 333 34.78 -10.33 56.85
N HIS A 334 34.81 -9.49 55.80
CA HIS A 334 35.53 -9.64 54.52
C HIS A 334 34.73 -9.95 53.23
N THR A 335 34.44 -8.84 52.53
CA THR A 335 34.77 -8.56 51.10
C THR A 335 33.98 -9.16 49.91
N ALA A 336 33.70 -8.22 49.00
CA ALA A 336 33.85 -8.27 47.52
C ALA A 336 32.64 -8.62 46.62
N LEU A 337 32.33 -7.66 45.74
CA LEU A 337 31.65 -7.80 44.44
C LEU A 337 32.40 -8.75 43.49
N PRO A 338 31.75 -9.40 42.49
CA PRO A 338 31.75 -8.83 41.12
C PRO A 338 30.51 -9.14 40.23
N ALA A 339 30.61 -8.64 38.99
CA ALA A 339 29.68 -8.45 37.89
C ALA A 339 29.15 -9.68 37.12
N ALA A 340 28.06 -9.48 36.35
CA ALA A 340 27.81 -10.02 34.98
C ALA A 340 26.50 -9.39 34.44
N ALA A 341 26.48 -8.57 33.38
CA ALA A 341 26.53 -8.89 31.94
C ALA A 341 25.20 -9.42 31.34
N ALA A 342 24.54 -8.61 30.49
CA ALA A 342 23.66 -9.04 29.39
C ALA A 342 23.38 -7.82 28.47
N LEU A 343 24.15 -7.63 27.40
CA LEU A 343 23.88 -8.02 26.00
C LEU A 343 22.84 -7.14 25.28
N ALA A 344 23.34 -6.34 24.32
CA ALA A 344 22.57 -5.52 23.41
C ALA A 344 21.91 -6.36 22.30
N LEU A 345 20.67 -6.01 21.93
CA LEU A 345 20.09 -6.35 20.63
C LEU A 345 19.71 -5.04 19.92
N VAL A 346 20.38 -4.80 18.80
CA VAL A 346 20.13 -3.69 17.87
C VAL A 346 19.07 -4.15 16.87
N LEU A 347 17.97 -3.42 16.72
CA LEU A 347 17.20 -3.43 15.48
C LEU A 347 17.02 -1.98 15.03
N GLY A 348 17.74 -1.62 13.97
CA GLY A 348 17.65 -0.31 13.33
C GLY A 348 16.43 -0.25 12.41
N LEU A 349 15.63 0.79 12.57
CA LEU A 349 14.70 1.26 11.55
C LEU A 349 15.21 2.63 11.07
N VAL A 350 15.75 2.66 9.86
CA VAL A 350 16.06 3.89 9.13
C VAL A 350 14.93 4.09 8.13
N LEU A 351 14.09 5.10 8.36
CA LEU A 351 13.22 5.66 7.33
C LEU A 351 13.48 7.17 7.28
N GLY A 352 14.00 7.64 6.16
CA GLY A 352 14.38 9.04 5.96
C GLY A 352 14.72 9.29 4.50
N LEU A 353 13.68 9.32 3.67
CA LEU A 353 13.71 9.82 2.30
C LEU A 353 13.97 11.34 2.33
N ALA A 354 15.00 11.82 1.65
CA ALA A 354 15.06 13.23 1.23
C ALA A 354 15.82 13.37 -0.09
N LEU A 355 15.07 13.88 -1.07
CA LEU A 355 15.43 14.23 -2.43
C LEU A 355 16.51 15.33 -2.45
N ALA A 356 17.60 15.13 -3.21
CA ALA A 356 18.45 16.24 -3.65
C ALA A 356 18.93 15.97 -5.09
N ALA A 357 18.50 16.85 -5.99
CA ALA A 357 18.82 16.86 -7.40
C ALA A 357 20.33 17.06 -7.64
N ALA A 358 20.90 16.27 -8.56
CA ALA A 358 22.21 16.55 -9.15
C ALA A 358 22.18 16.20 -10.64
N VAL A 359 21.98 17.21 -11.47
CA VAL A 359 22.30 17.19 -12.91
C VAL A 359 23.79 17.51 -13.05
N PRO A 360 24.64 16.65 -13.64
CA PRO A 360 25.98 17.05 -14.03
C PRO A 360 25.91 17.68 -15.43
N GLY A 361 26.25 18.97 -15.48
CA GLY A 361 26.50 19.67 -16.73
C GLY A 361 27.66 19.03 -17.51
N ILE A 362 27.41 18.75 -18.78
CA ILE A 362 28.46 18.65 -19.79
C ILE A 362 28.51 20.00 -20.49
N CYS A 363 29.57 20.76 -20.21
CA CYS A 363 29.93 21.99 -20.91
C CYS A 363 30.82 21.70 -22.14
N ARG A 364 30.63 22.56 -23.15
CA ARG A 364 31.40 22.82 -24.40
C ARG A 364 30.89 22.03 -25.62
N ARG A 365 30.54 22.65 -26.75
CA ARG A 365 31.13 23.85 -27.40
C ARG A 365 30.11 24.81 -28.02
N ARG A 366 30.57 26.06 -28.10
CA ARG A 366 29.99 27.28 -28.65
C ARG A 366 30.55 27.51 -30.07
N ALA A 367 29.69 27.81 -31.05
CA ALA A 367 29.96 28.63 -32.25
C ALA A 367 28.61 28.85 -32.98
N GLY A 368 27.94 29.98 -32.78
CA GLY A 368 27.85 31.11 -33.74
C GLY A 368 26.44 31.05 -34.39
N GLY A 369 25.50 31.98 -34.21
CA GLY A 369 25.50 33.44 -34.41
C GLY A 369 24.46 33.72 -35.52
N PRO A 370 23.41 34.53 -35.33
CA PRO A 370 22.28 34.59 -36.27
C PRO A 370 22.50 35.61 -37.39
N HIS A 371 22.12 35.23 -38.60
CA HIS A 371 21.70 36.11 -39.70
C HIS A 371 20.49 35.51 -40.37
#